data_AF-A0A971AZD0-F1
#
_entry.id   AF-A0A971AZD0-F1
#
_cell.length_a   1.000
_cell.length_b   1.000
_cell.length_c   1.000
_cell.angle_alpha   90.00
_cell.angle_beta   90.00
_cell.angle_gamma   90.00
#
_symmetry.space_group_name_H-M   'P 1'
#
loop_
_entity.id
_entity.type
_entity.pdbx_description
1 polymer ?
#
loop_
_entity_poly.entity_id
_entity_poly.type
_entity_poly.pdbx_seq_one_letter_code
_entity_poly.pdbx_strand_id
1 'polypeptide(L)'
;MVFHRQHLPSDHVHNKALTRSARRPRRTTADKVRRFLADESGSVPIPGGQAPTRVDLLSPKAKKHILQGDGPGSGGHLWPGQAGKAPFPQSWDSDKIVHEVSDIITDPKAKWYVQTGSGGPLTKSGKPARWVSWEVRDGVRIRTVYEPATGEVITAFPDPTTPIKGIPIP
;
A
#
# COMPACT_ATOMS: atom_id res chain seq x y z
N MET A 1 37.86 54.52 10.41
CA MET A 1 37.72 55.07 11.77
C MET A 1 36.51 56.00 11.80
N VAL A 2 35.43 55.57 12.50
CA VAL A 2 34.87 56.18 13.74
C VAL A 2 34.17 57.54 13.48
N PHE A 3 32.85 57.53 13.26
CA PHE A 3 31.76 57.92 14.19
C PHE A 3 31.93 59.31 14.83
N HIS A 4 30.94 60.20 14.64
CA HIS A 4 30.15 60.70 15.77
C HIS A 4 28.86 61.42 15.36
N ARG A 5 27.92 61.34 16.30
CA ARG A 5 26.47 61.53 16.27
C ARG A 5 26.10 62.92 16.83
N GLN A 6 24.81 63.26 16.69
CA GLN A 6 23.94 64.03 17.62
C GLN A 6 23.59 65.48 17.23
N HIS A 7 22.29 65.76 17.07
CA HIS A 7 21.50 66.53 18.05
C HIS A 7 19.98 66.56 17.70
N LEU A 8 19.11 66.34 18.69
CA LEU A 8 17.68 66.74 18.72
C LEU A 8 17.56 68.11 19.41
N PRO A 9 16.42 68.84 19.37
CA PRO A 9 15.38 68.64 20.41
C PRO A 9 13.90 69.06 20.09
N SER A 10 13.01 68.60 20.99
CA SER A 10 11.79 69.22 21.58
C SER A 10 10.47 69.49 20.82
N ASP A 11 9.49 68.63 21.13
CA ASP A 11 8.08 68.80 21.56
C ASP A 11 7.35 70.16 21.48
N HIS A 12 6.13 70.17 20.90
CA HIS A 12 4.88 70.67 21.55
C HIS A 12 3.57 70.33 20.78
N VAL A 13 2.81 69.38 21.35
CA VAL A 13 1.34 69.20 21.58
C VAL A 13 0.17 69.83 20.76
N HIS A 14 -0.84 68.95 20.54
CA HIS A 14 -2.33 69.09 20.46
C HIS A 14 -2.98 69.81 19.23
N ASN A 15 -3.96 69.26 18.50
CA ASN A 15 -5.30 68.86 18.99
C ASN A 15 -6.14 67.99 17.99
N LYS A 16 -7.21 67.36 18.52
CA LYS A 16 -8.03 66.22 18.05
C LYS A 16 -9.12 66.47 16.98
N ALA A 17 -9.49 65.41 16.24
CA ALA A 17 -10.86 64.85 16.06
C ALA A 17 -10.84 63.58 15.14
N LEU A 18 -11.08 62.34 15.63
CA LEU A 18 -12.37 61.58 15.71
C LEU A 18 -13.03 61.29 14.34
N THR A 19 -12.87 60.12 13.70
CA THR A 19 -13.65 58.85 13.81
C THR A 19 -13.46 58.14 12.44
N ARG A 20 -13.51 56.82 12.19
CA ARG A 20 -14.42 55.76 12.65
C ARG A 20 -13.87 54.42 12.15
N SER A 21 -13.94 53.39 13.00
CA SER A 21 -13.59 52.00 12.71
C SER A 21 -14.48 51.39 11.62
N ALA A 22 -13.88 50.85 10.56
CA ALA A 22 -14.57 50.03 9.55
C ALA A 22 -14.09 48.58 9.66
N ARG A 23 -15.04 47.72 10.03
CA ARG A 23 -14.89 46.27 10.27
C ARG A 23 -14.45 45.53 9.00
N ARG A 24 -13.56 44.54 9.16
CA ARG A 24 -13.26 43.52 8.14
C ARG A 24 -14.55 42.84 7.65
N PRO A 25 -14.77 42.67 6.33
CA PRO A 25 -15.87 41.84 5.86
C PRO A 25 -15.56 40.36 6.15
N ARG A 26 -16.56 39.71 6.75
CA ARG A 26 -16.61 38.29 7.09
C ARG A 26 -16.68 37.48 5.79
N ARG A 27 -15.73 36.56 5.56
CA ARG A 27 -15.82 35.58 4.47
C ARG A 27 -17.12 34.79 4.61
N THR A 28 -17.90 34.73 3.53
CA THR A 28 -19.09 33.89 3.45
C THR A 28 -18.81 32.65 2.60
N THR A 29 -19.52 31.58 2.89
CA THR A 29 -19.39 30.24 2.27
C THR A 29 -19.67 30.23 0.75
N ALA A 30 -20.16 31.33 0.17
CA ALA A 30 -20.56 31.41 -1.24
C ALA A 30 -19.40 31.69 -2.25
N ASP A 31 -18.23 32.14 -1.80
CA ASP A 31 -17.06 32.35 -2.67
C ASP A 31 -16.32 31.04 -3.03
N LYS A 32 -16.75 29.90 -2.49
CA LYS A 32 -16.06 28.61 -2.66
C LYS A 32 -16.62 27.73 -3.80
N VAL A 33 -17.72 28.13 -4.45
CA VAL A 33 -18.50 27.21 -5.31
C VAL A 33 -18.56 27.61 -6.80
N ARG A 34 -17.82 28.63 -7.25
CA ARG A 34 -17.83 29.08 -8.67
C ARG A 34 -16.54 28.80 -9.44
N ARG A 35 -15.88 27.67 -9.19
CA ARG A 35 -14.76 27.25 -10.02
C ARG A 35 -14.87 25.76 -10.38
N PHE A 36 -15.98 25.45 -11.03
CA PHE A 36 -16.07 24.32 -11.92
C PHE A 36 -16.45 24.88 -13.30
N LEU A 37 -15.79 24.34 -14.34
CA LEU A 37 -16.06 24.50 -15.77
C LEU A 37 -15.39 25.69 -16.49
N ALA A 38 -14.14 25.51 -16.89
CA ALA A 38 -13.69 25.73 -18.27
C ALA A 38 -12.21 25.33 -18.45
N ASP A 39 -11.96 24.64 -19.56
CA ASP A 39 -10.71 24.35 -20.26
C ASP A 39 -9.94 23.04 -19.99
N GLU A 40 -9.90 22.26 -21.08
CA GLU A 40 -8.99 21.17 -21.36
C GLU A 40 -7.69 21.75 -21.95
N SER A 41 -6.61 20.94 -21.92
CA SER A 41 -5.27 21.16 -22.48
C SER A 41 -4.27 21.92 -21.58
N GLY A 42 -3.65 21.19 -20.65
CA GLY A 42 -2.51 21.69 -19.88
C GLY A 42 -2.13 20.76 -18.75
N SER A 43 -1.22 19.82 -19.01
CA SER A 43 -0.67 18.90 -18.02
C SER A 43 -0.11 19.64 -16.81
N VAL A 44 -0.83 19.58 -15.68
CA VAL A 44 -0.30 20.01 -14.39
C VAL A 44 0.50 18.84 -13.81
N PRO A 45 1.81 18.96 -13.55
CA PRO A 45 2.54 17.92 -12.85
C PRO A 45 2.05 17.90 -11.40
N ILE A 46 1.33 16.84 -11.02
CA ILE A 46 0.95 16.59 -9.62
C ILE A 46 2.23 16.23 -8.85
N PRO A 47 2.67 17.04 -7.88
CA PRO A 47 3.76 16.65 -7.00
C PRO A 47 3.20 15.58 -6.04
N GLY A 48 3.66 14.35 -6.20
CA GLY A 48 3.28 13.24 -5.32
C GLY A 48 2.14 12.38 -5.84
N GLY A 49 2.25 11.90 -7.09
CA GLY A 49 1.53 10.71 -7.53
C GLY A 49 1.93 9.52 -6.67
N GLN A 50 1.30 9.37 -5.51
CA GLN A 50 1.35 8.12 -4.76
C GLN A 50 0.75 7.09 -5.71
N ALA A 51 1.58 6.16 -6.20
CA ALA A 51 1.07 4.89 -6.70
C ALA A 51 0.01 4.40 -5.70
N PRO A 52 -1.12 3.80 -6.15
CA PRO A 52 -2.14 3.32 -5.24
C PRO A 52 -1.45 2.55 -4.12
N THR A 53 -1.74 2.90 -2.86
CA THR A 53 -1.05 2.32 -1.69
C THR A 53 -1.14 0.82 -1.78
N ARG A 54 -0.05 0.21 -2.20
CA ARG A 54 0.02 -1.19 -2.53
C ARG A 54 -0.05 -1.94 -1.22
N VAL A 55 -1.13 -2.70 -1.01
CA VAL A 55 -1.27 -3.50 0.21
C VAL A 55 -0.10 -4.47 0.29
N ASP A 56 0.60 -4.43 1.41
CA ASP A 56 1.77 -5.26 1.68
C ASP A 56 1.59 -5.89 3.05
N LEU A 57 1.08 -7.11 3.04
CA LEU A 57 0.79 -7.89 4.24
C LEU A 57 1.83 -8.99 4.48
N LEU A 58 2.86 -9.07 3.62
CA LEU A 58 3.87 -10.11 3.74
C LEU A 58 4.92 -9.69 4.77
N SER A 59 5.22 -10.60 5.69
CA SER A 59 6.38 -10.44 6.56
C SER A 59 7.66 -10.33 5.71
N PRO A 60 8.73 -9.69 6.23
CA PRO A 60 10.03 -9.68 5.55
C PRO A 60 10.54 -11.09 5.20
N LYS A 61 10.22 -12.07 6.06
CA LYS A 61 10.55 -13.48 5.83
C LYS A 61 9.76 -14.05 4.65
N ALA A 62 8.45 -13.84 4.61
CA ALA A 62 7.60 -14.30 3.51
C ALA A 62 8.02 -13.67 2.17
N LYS A 63 8.31 -12.36 2.15
CA LYS A 63 8.84 -11.66 0.96
C LYS A 63 10.13 -12.27 0.47
N LYS A 64 11.10 -12.44 1.37
CA LYS A 64 12.38 -13.06 1.02
C LYS A 64 12.15 -14.45 0.46
N HIS A 65 11.37 -15.27 1.14
CA HIS A 65 11.06 -16.63 0.71
C HIS A 65 10.44 -16.64 -0.69
N ILE A 66 9.39 -15.85 -0.93
CA ILE A 66 8.69 -15.81 -2.21
C ILE A 66 9.56 -15.24 -3.33
N LEU A 67 10.26 -14.15 -3.09
CA LEU A 67 10.98 -13.43 -4.15
C LEU A 67 12.36 -14.03 -4.43
N GLN A 68 13.18 -14.21 -3.39
CA GLN A 68 14.61 -14.54 -3.50
C GLN A 68 14.93 -15.99 -3.11
N GLY A 69 14.10 -16.56 -2.23
CA GLY A 69 14.29 -17.87 -1.64
C GLY A 69 15.18 -17.87 -0.40
N ASP A 70 15.18 -19.01 0.29
CA ASP A 70 15.95 -19.22 1.54
C ASP A 70 17.20 -20.11 1.33
N GLY A 71 17.49 -20.47 0.08
CA GLY A 71 18.56 -21.37 -0.31
C GLY A 71 18.14 -22.22 -1.50
N PRO A 72 19.02 -23.12 -1.99
CA PRO A 72 18.74 -23.95 -3.15
C PRO A 72 17.44 -24.73 -3.01
N GLY A 73 16.52 -24.53 -3.95
CA GLY A 73 15.25 -25.25 -4.00
C GLY A 73 14.22 -24.79 -2.95
N SER A 74 14.43 -23.69 -2.25
CA SER A 74 13.48 -23.12 -1.28
C SER A 74 13.07 -21.71 -1.70
N GLY A 75 11.81 -21.55 -2.11
CA GLY A 75 11.28 -20.27 -2.57
C GLY A 75 11.92 -19.76 -3.85
N GLY A 76 12.00 -18.43 -4.00
CA GLY A 76 12.71 -17.78 -5.11
C GLY A 76 11.96 -17.84 -6.44
N HIS A 77 10.78 -17.23 -6.45
CA HIS A 77 9.85 -17.22 -7.57
C HIS A 77 9.85 -15.90 -8.37
N LEU A 78 10.58 -14.86 -7.93
CA LEU A 78 10.80 -13.68 -8.78
C LEU A 78 11.62 -14.10 -10.01
N TRP A 79 11.21 -13.67 -11.21
CA TRP A 79 11.95 -13.96 -12.45
C TRP A 79 13.44 -13.58 -12.33
N PRO A 80 14.39 -14.42 -12.79
CA PRO A 80 14.23 -15.67 -13.57
C PRO A 80 13.85 -16.91 -12.75
N GLY A 81 13.66 -16.76 -11.44
CA GLY A 81 13.38 -17.84 -10.49
C GLY A 81 14.62 -18.65 -10.13
N GLN A 82 14.54 -19.39 -9.04
CA GLN A 82 15.51 -20.43 -8.73
C GLN A 82 15.32 -21.67 -9.63
N ALA A 83 16.40 -22.43 -9.83
CA ALA A 83 16.38 -23.66 -10.61
C ALA A 83 15.27 -24.63 -10.15
N GLY A 84 14.47 -25.12 -11.10
CA GLY A 84 13.37 -26.05 -10.83
C GLY A 84 12.11 -25.44 -10.19
N LYS A 85 12.05 -24.11 -10.04
CA LYS A 85 10.86 -23.39 -9.58
C LYS A 85 10.10 -22.79 -10.76
N ALA A 86 8.79 -22.60 -10.57
CA ALA A 86 8.00 -21.79 -11.47
C ALA A 86 8.20 -20.31 -11.11
N PRO A 87 8.78 -19.49 -12.01
CA PRO A 87 8.91 -18.05 -11.77
C PRO A 87 7.60 -17.34 -12.11
N PHE A 88 7.32 -16.25 -11.40
CA PHE A 88 6.36 -15.23 -11.83
C PHE A 88 6.75 -14.67 -13.20
N PRO A 89 5.80 -14.10 -13.96
CA PRO A 89 6.11 -13.51 -15.26
C PRO A 89 7.24 -12.49 -15.16
N GLN A 90 8.10 -12.45 -16.19
CA GLN A 90 9.20 -11.50 -16.25
C GLN A 90 8.75 -10.03 -16.15
N SER A 91 7.52 -9.72 -16.53
CA SER A 91 6.93 -8.38 -16.43
C SER A 91 6.48 -8.00 -15.01
N TRP A 92 6.46 -8.94 -14.06
CA TRP A 92 6.08 -8.66 -12.68
C TRP A 92 7.32 -8.34 -11.85
N ASP A 93 7.39 -7.12 -11.35
CA ASP A 93 8.38 -6.74 -10.33
C ASP A 93 8.01 -7.29 -8.94
N SER A 94 8.95 -7.19 -8.01
CA SER A 94 8.78 -7.61 -6.61
C SER A 94 7.53 -7.01 -5.96
N ASP A 95 7.28 -5.72 -6.18
CA ASP A 95 6.17 -5.03 -5.57
C ASP A 95 4.84 -5.55 -6.10
N LYS A 96 4.75 -5.82 -7.41
CA LYS A 96 3.56 -6.41 -8.01
C LYS A 96 3.29 -7.77 -7.41
N ILE A 97 4.29 -8.64 -7.31
CA ILE A 97 4.12 -9.97 -6.70
C ILE A 97 3.59 -9.84 -5.27
N VAL A 98 4.21 -8.99 -4.44
CA VAL A 98 3.80 -8.76 -3.05
C VAL A 98 2.35 -8.25 -2.98
N HIS A 99 1.97 -7.36 -3.90
CA HIS A 99 0.62 -6.85 -3.99
C HIS A 99 -0.41 -7.92 -4.32
N GLU A 100 -0.21 -8.67 -5.40
CA GLU A 100 -1.18 -9.68 -5.84
C GLU A 100 -1.36 -10.77 -4.79
N VAL A 101 -0.28 -11.14 -4.09
CA VAL A 101 -0.36 -12.09 -2.97
C VAL A 101 -1.13 -11.48 -1.81
N SER A 102 -0.85 -10.22 -1.43
CA SER A 102 -1.59 -9.53 -0.36
C SER A 102 -3.08 -9.38 -0.70
N ASP A 103 -3.40 -9.07 -1.96
CA ASP A 103 -4.77 -8.97 -2.45
C ASP A 103 -5.52 -10.29 -2.28
N ILE A 104 -4.92 -11.43 -2.65
CA ILE A 104 -5.51 -12.77 -2.44
C ILE A 104 -5.82 -13.04 -0.96
N ILE A 105 -4.96 -12.60 -0.03
CA ILE A 105 -5.21 -12.78 1.41
C ILE A 105 -6.39 -11.93 1.90
N THR A 106 -6.54 -10.72 1.37
CA THR A 106 -7.59 -9.78 1.79
C THR A 106 -8.89 -9.90 1.00
N ASP A 107 -8.89 -10.60 -0.11
CA ASP A 107 -10.05 -10.75 -0.98
C ASP A 107 -11.10 -11.62 -0.29
N PRO A 108 -12.27 -11.07 0.10
CA PRO A 108 -13.33 -11.85 0.75
C PRO A 108 -13.96 -12.89 -0.19
N LYS A 109 -13.63 -12.85 -1.49
CA LYS A 109 -14.09 -13.83 -2.49
C LYS A 109 -13.07 -14.92 -2.77
N ALA A 110 -11.84 -14.82 -2.24
CA ALA A 110 -10.82 -15.82 -2.43
C ALA A 110 -11.27 -17.16 -1.83
N LYS A 111 -11.12 -18.23 -2.60
CA LYS A 111 -11.49 -19.59 -2.18
C LYS A 111 -10.30 -20.24 -1.50
N TRP A 112 -10.52 -20.67 -0.27
CA TRP A 112 -9.51 -21.34 0.54
C TRP A 112 -9.84 -22.82 0.72
N TYR A 113 -8.80 -23.63 0.79
CA TYR A 113 -8.89 -25.07 0.96
C TYR A 113 -7.96 -25.53 2.07
N VAL A 114 -8.36 -26.57 2.79
CA VAL A 114 -7.53 -27.17 3.84
C VAL A 114 -6.28 -27.79 3.22
N GLN A 115 -5.11 -27.29 3.60
CA GLN A 115 -3.83 -27.94 3.28
C GLN A 115 -3.33 -28.80 4.46
N THR A 116 -3.46 -28.29 5.69
CA THR A 116 -3.18 -29.04 6.91
C THR A 116 -4.26 -28.76 7.96
N GLY A 117 -4.47 -29.69 8.90
CA GLY A 117 -5.48 -29.54 9.95
C GLY A 117 -6.88 -29.95 9.48
N SER A 118 -7.90 -29.22 9.93
CA SER A 118 -9.31 -29.58 9.71
C SER A 118 -10.19 -28.38 9.29
N GLY A 119 -9.57 -27.33 8.74
CA GLY A 119 -10.26 -26.11 8.30
C GLY A 119 -10.36 -24.99 9.34
N GLY A 120 -10.07 -25.28 10.61
CA GLY A 120 -9.85 -24.24 11.62
C GLY A 120 -8.46 -23.61 11.54
N PRO A 121 -8.16 -22.62 12.41
CA PRO A 121 -6.88 -21.93 12.42
C PRO A 121 -5.72 -22.75 12.99
N LEU A 122 -6.03 -23.78 13.80
CA LEU A 122 -5.05 -24.68 14.39
C LEU A 122 -5.33 -26.14 13.99
N THR A 123 -4.28 -26.96 13.98
CA THR A 123 -4.38 -28.41 13.89
C THR A 123 -4.85 -29.01 15.23
N LYS A 124 -5.21 -30.30 15.23
CA LYS A 124 -5.52 -31.05 16.46
C LYS A 124 -4.38 -31.04 17.49
N SER A 125 -3.13 -30.84 17.06
CA SER A 125 -1.95 -30.75 17.93
C SER A 125 -1.60 -29.33 18.37
N GLY A 126 -2.46 -28.34 18.09
CA GLY A 126 -2.26 -26.95 18.50
C GLY A 126 -1.25 -26.16 17.66
N LYS A 127 -0.79 -26.71 16.52
CA LYS A 127 0.07 -25.99 15.58
C LYS A 127 -0.76 -25.15 14.62
N PRO A 128 -0.25 -24.03 14.06
CA PRO A 128 -0.91 -23.33 12.97
C PRO A 128 -1.31 -24.26 11.83
N ALA A 129 -2.59 -24.22 11.45
CA ALA A 129 -3.08 -24.90 10.26
C ALA A 129 -2.71 -24.08 9.02
N ARG A 130 -2.63 -24.75 7.87
CA ARG A 130 -2.36 -24.11 6.58
C ARG A 130 -3.57 -24.20 5.68
N TRP A 131 -3.93 -23.07 5.12
CA TRP A 131 -4.92 -22.95 4.07
C TRP A 131 -4.19 -22.69 2.75
N VAL A 132 -4.74 -23.20 1.66
CA VAL A 132 -4.20 -23.01 0.32
C VAL A 132 -5.27 -22.46 -0.60
N SER A 133 -4.89 -21.55 -1.48
CA SER A 133 -5.74 -20.97 -2.52
C SER A 133 -5.06 -21.06 -3.89
N TRP A 134 -5.84 -21.00 -4.97
CA TRP A 134 -5.40 -21.00 -6.38
C TRP A 134 -6.11 -19.89 -7.18
N GLU A 135 -6.03 -18.67 -6.69
CA GLU A 135 -6.64 -17.52 -7.34
C GLU A 135 -5.89 -17.09 -8.62
N VAL A 136 -6.60 -16.42 -9.52
CA VAL A 136 -6.03 -15.84 -10.74
C VAL A 136 -5.90 -14.33 -10.58
N ARG A 137 -4.73 -13.80 -10.92
CA ARG A 137 -4.42 -12.35 -10.98
C ARG A 137 -3.67 -12.06 -12.27
N ASP A 138 -4.19 -11.14 -13.08
CA ASP A 138 -3.70 -10.84 -14.44
C ASP A 138 -3.37 -12.07 -15.29
N GLY A 139 -4.24 -13.08 -15.27
CA GLY A 139 -4.06 -14.32 -16.03
C GLY A 139 -3.06 -15.32 -15.44
N VAL A 140 -2.39 -14.99 -14.33
CA VAL A 140 -1.51 -15.91 -13.60
C VAL A 140 -2.30 -16.58 -12.49
N ARG A 141 -2.36 -17.92 -12.52
CA ARG A 141 -2.90 -18.69 -11.39
C ARG A 141 -1.83 -18.83 -10.31
N ILE A 142 -2.08 -18.26 -9.15
CA ILE A 142 -1.14 -18.19 -8.02
C ILE A 142 -1.61 -19.16 -6.95
N ARG A 143 -0.75 -20.12 -6.60
CA ARG A 143 -0.94 -20.95 -5.42
C ARG A 143 -0.40 -20.21 -4.20
N THR A 144 -1.29 -19.85 -3.27
CA THR A 144 -0.93 -19.12 -2.04
C THR A 144 -1.19 -20.00 -0.83
N VAL A 145 -0.23 -20.09 0.09
CA VAL A 145 -0.34 -20.83 1.35
C VAL A 145 -0.29 -19.85 2.52
N TYR A 146 -1.29 -19.93 3.39
CA TYR A 146 -1.52 -18.98 4.48
C TYR A 146 -1.78 -19.70 5.81
N GLU A 147 -1.23 -19.18 6.90
CA GLU A 147 -1.48 -19.64 8.26
C GLU A 147 -2.40 -18.65 9.00
N PRO A 148 -3.72 -18.92 9.08
CA PRO A 148 -4.69 -18.00 9.70
C PRO A 148 -4.46 -17.74 11.19
N ALA A 149 -3.85 -18.69 11.94
CA ALA A 149 -3.57 -18.48 13.36
C ALA A 149 -2.50 -17.42 13.61
N THR A 150 -1.58 -17.21 12.66
CA THR A 150 -0.45 -16.30 12.79
C THR A 150 -0.57 -15.08 11.89
N GLY A 151 -1.45 -15.12 10.88
CA GLY A 151 -1.53 -14.09 9.84
C GLY A 151 -0.41 -14.18 8.81
N GLU A 152 0.34 -15.29 8.78
CA GLU A 152 1.56 -15.41 7.97
C GLU A 152 1.29 -16.06 6.61
N VAL A 153 1.77 -15.41 5.54
CA VAL A 153 1.90 -16.06 4.23
C VAL A 153 3.15 -16.93 4.23
N ILE A 154 2.98 -18.23 4.03
CA ILE A 154 4.09 -19.19 4.05
C ILE A 154 4.82 -19.21 2.72
N THR A 155 4.07 -19.20 1.62
CA THR A 155 4.61 -19.13 0.27
C THR A 155 3.53 -18.76 -0.74
N ALA A 156 3.92 -18.24 -1.89
CA ALA A 156 3.06 -17.99 -3.03
C ALA A 156 3.85 -18.10 -4.33
N PHE A 157 3.30 -18.80 -5.33
CA PHE A 157 4.00 -19.00 -6.61
C PHE A 157 3.03 -19.34 -7.75
N PRO A 158 3.41 -19.11 -9.02
CA PRO A 158 2.62 -19.55 -10.17
C PRO A 158 2.47 -21.06 -10.22
N ASP A 159 1.24 -21.52 -10.36
CA ASP A 159 0.90 -22.93 -10.42
C ASP A 159 -0.18 -23.14 -11.49
N PRO A 160 0.15 -23.24 -12.79
CA PRO A 160 -0.83 -23.27 -13.87
C PRO A 160 -1.52 -24.62 -14.06
N THR A 161 -0.97 -25.72 -13.54
CA THR A 161 -1.43 -27.08 -13.87
C THR A 161 -1.99 -27.88 -12.69
N THR A 162 -1.63 -27.58 -11.44
CA THR A 162 -2.12 -28.36 -10.29
C THR A 162 -3.65 -28.28 -10.19
N PRO A 163 -4.37 -29.41 -10.18
CA PRO A 163 -5.80 -29.40 -9.88
C PRO A 163 -6.03 -28.89 -8.45
N ILE A 164 -7.09 -28.11 -8.25
CA ILE A 164 -7.49 -27.70 -6.91
C ILE A 164 -7.79 -28.95 -6.08
N LYS A 165 -7.15 -29.05 -4.91
CA LYS A 165 -7.30 -30.16 -3.97
C LYS A 165 -7.53 -29.60 -2.58
N GLY A 166 -8.31 -30.34 -1.79
CA GLY A 166 -8.58 -30.01 -0.39
C GLY A 166 -10.06 -29.76 -0.13
N ILE A 167 -10.42 -29.79 1.15
CA ILE A 167 -11.78 -29.47 1.61
C ILE A 167 -11.92 -27.94 1.54
N PRO A 168 -12.97 -27.40 0.88
CA PRO A 168 -13.19 -25.96 0.86
C PRO A 168 -13.44 -25.42 2.27
N ILE A 169 -12.92 -24.23 2.54
CA ILE A 169 -13.11 -23.51 3.79
C ILE A 169 -14.24 -22.51 3.54
N PRO A 170 -15.29 -22.53 4.37
CA PRO A 170 -16.48 -21.69 4.19
C PRO A 170 -16.20 -20.21 4.43
#